data_AF-A0A958ICP4-F1
#
_entry.id   AF-A0A958ICP4-F1
#
_cell.length_a   1.000
_cell.length_b   1.000
_cell.length_c   1.000
_cell.angle_alpha   90.00
_cell.angle_beta   90.00
_cell.angle_gamma   90.00
#
_symmetry.space_group_name_H-M   'P 1'
#
loop_
_entity.id
_entity.type
_entity.pdbx_description
1 polymer ?
#
loop_
_entity_poly.entity_id
_entity_poly.type
_entity_poly.pdbx_seq_one_letter_code
_entity_poly.pdbx_strand_id
1 'polypeptide(L)' 'MSDSDNFPFGQKSVWEPNPQWIAESNIQALMNRLGLASYEDLYRWSIADVGRFWETVLRDLDIRFYQP' A
#
# COMPACT_ATOMS: atom_id res chain seq x y z
N MET A 1 -19.30 -20.93 20.52
CA MET A 1 -18.54 -20.45 19.34
C MET A 1 -18.33 -18.97 19.56
N SER A 2 -17.19 -18.53 20.10
CA SER A 2 -16.83 -17.10 20.16
C SER A 2 -15.57 -16.93 21.00
N ASP A 3 -14.47 -16.57 20.33
CA ASP A 3 -13.39 -15.68 20.83
C ASP A 3 -12.20 -15.57 19.84
N SER A 4 -12.31 -16.08 18.61
CA SER A 4 -11.19 -16.06 17.66
C SER A 4 -10.99 -14.74 16.90
N ASP A 5 -11.90 -13.77 17.01
CA ASP A 5 -11.84 -12.54 16.18
C ASP A 5 -11.09 -11.38 16.83
N ASN A 6 -10.70 -11.49 18.11
CA ASN A 6 -9.92 -10.47 18.81
C ASN A 6 -8.57 -11.04 19.26
N PHE A 7 -7.52 -10.24 19.11
CA PHE A 7 -6.22 -10.55 19.70
C PHE A 7 -6.33 -10.66 21.22
N PRO A 8 -5.40 -11.36 21.90
CA PRO A 8 -5.50 -11.74 23.31
C PRO A 8 -5.66 -10.59 24.32
N PHE A 9 -5.67 -9.34 23.85
CA PHE A 9 -5.86 -8.12 24.63
C PHE A 9 -7.13 -7.34 24.25
N GLY A 10 -8.10 -7.98 23.56
CA GLY A 10 -9.37 -7.33 23.17
C GLY A 10 -9.23 -6.31 22.03
N GLN A 11 -8.12 -6.37 21.31
CA GLN A 11 -7.79 -5.49 20.19
C GLN A 11 -8.04 -6.18 18.85
N LYS A 12 -8.42 -5.40 17.82
CA LYS A 12 -8.69 -5.93 16.46
C LYS A 12 -7.41 -6.25 15.68
N SER A 13 -6.29 -5.64 16.05
CA SER A 13 -5.01 -5.68 15.36
C SER A 13 -3.88 -5.88 16.39
N VAL A 14 -2.81 -6.61 16.04
CA VAL A 14 -1.62 -6.76 16.92
C VAL A 14 -0.88 -5.44 17.08
N TRP A 15 -0.91 -4.63 16.03
CA TRP A 15 -0.10 -3.43 15.88
C TRP A 15 -0.71 -2.54 14.80
N GLU A 16 -0.61 -1.23 14.99
CA GLU A 16 -0.99 -0.21 14.01
C GLU A 16 0.16 0.80 13.86
N PRO A 17 0.49 1.22 12.62
CA PRO A 17 1.47 2.28 12.42
C PRO A 17 0.94 3.60 12.98
N ASN A 18 1.85 4.41 13.52
CA ASN A 18 1.46 5.77 13.92
C ASN A 18 1.15 6.63 12.66
N PRO A 19 0.34 7.69 12.80
CA PRO A 19 -0.05 8.53 11.65
C PRO A 19 1.12 9.19 10.92
N GLN A 20 2.20 9.52 11.63
CA GLN A 20 3.38 10.12 11.02
C GLN A 20 4.08 9.13 10.07
N TRP A 21 4.22 7.87 10.47
CA TRP A 21 4.83 6.83 9.65
C TRP A 21 4.00 6.53 8.40
N ILE A 22 2.68 6.61 8.49
CA ILE A 22 1.80 6.52 7.32
C ILE A 22 2.08 7.69 6.38
N ALA A 23 2.07 8.92 6.90
CA ALA A 23 2.27 10.14 6.11
C ALA A 23 3.63 10.19 5.39
N GLU A 24 4.68 9.65 6.03
CA GLU A 24 6.05 9.61 5.50
C GLU A 24 6.35 8.36 4.65
N SER A 25 5.39 7.45 4.49
CA SER A 25 5.62 6.20 3.74
C SER A 25 5.72 6.42 2.23
N ASN A 26 6.53 5.60 1.56
CA ASN A 26 6.62 5.58 0.09
C ASN A 26 5.26 5.30 -0.56
N ILE A 27 4.41 4.48 0.08
CA ILE A 27 3.05 4.19 -0.41
C ILE A 27 2.19 5.45 -0.39
N GLN A 28 2.25 6.25 0.68
CA GLN A 28 1.53 7.52 0.73
C GLN A 28 2.02 8.49 -0.36
N ALA A 29 3.34 8.57 -0.58
CA ALA A 29 3.89 9.39 -1.65
C ALA A 29 3.41 8.95 -3.05
N LEU A 30 3.39 7.64 -3.31
CA LEU A 30 2.88 7.06 -4.55
C LEU A 30 1.39 7.35 -4.73
N MET A 31 0.56 7.15 -3.70
CA MET A 31 -0.86 7.46 -3.71
C MET A 31 -1.11 8.94 -4.01
N ASN A 32 -0.36 9.85 -3.39
CA ASN A 32 -0.46 11.29 -3.64
C ASN A 32 -0.12 11.63 -5.10
N ARG A 33 0.91 10.99 -5.68
CA ARG A 33 1.28 11.18 -7.10
C ARG A 33 0.20 10.66 -8.06
N LEU A 34 -0.50 9.59 -7.68
CA LEU A 34 -1.58 8.98 -8.47
C LEU A 34 -2.95 9.64 -8.22
N GLY A 35 -3.07 10.53 -7.23
CA GLY A 35 -4.33 11.16 -6.84
C GLY A 35 -5.33 10.20 -6.19
N LEU A 36 -4.84 9.15 -5.53
CA LEU A 36 -5.67 8.12 -4.89
C LEU A 36 -5.96 8.49 -3.42
N ALA A 37 -7.22 8.36 -3.03
CA ALA A 37 -7.70 8.81 -1.70
C ALA A 37 -7.46 7.77 -0.60
N SER A 38 -7.32 6.49 -0.95
CA SER A 38 -7.18 5.41 0.02
C SER A 38 -6.27 4.28 -0.46
N TYR A 39 -5.80 3.46 0.48
CA TYR A 39 -5.09 2.22 0.18
C TYR A 39 -5.95 1.24 -0.62
N GLU A 40 -7.25 1.19 -0.34
CA GLU A 40 -8.20 0.37 -1.11
C GLU A 40 -8.26 0.78 -2.59
N ASP A 41 -8.23 2.09 -2.87
CA ASP A 41 -8.19 2.57 -4.26
C ASP A 41 -6.89 2.15 -4.96
N LEU A 42 -5.75 2.25 -4.26
CA LEU A 42 -4.46 1.76 -4.76
C LEU A 42 -4.48 0.26 -5.03
N TYR A 43 -5.02 -0.53 -4.09
CA TYR A 43 -5.11 -1.98 -4.21
C TYR A 43 -6.01 -2.39 -5.39
N ARG A 44 -7.20 -1.80 -5.52
CA ARG A 44 -8.10 -2.07 -6.64
C ARG A 44 -7.49 -1.70 -7.98
N TRP A 45 -6.86 -0.53 -8.06
CA TRP A 45 -6.18 -0.08 -9.26
C TRP A 45 -5.00 -1.01 -9.63
N SER A 46 -4.20 -1.43 -8.66
CA SER A 46 -3.00 -2.24 -8.91
C SER A 46 -3.30 -3.65 -9.42
N ILE A 47 -4.40 -4.26 -8.98
CA ILE A 47 -4.81 -5.60 -9.43
C ILE A 47 -5.66 -5.56 -10.71
N ALA A 48 -6.34 -4.44 -10.99
CA ALA A 48 -7.13 -4.28 -12.22
C ALA A 48 -6.24 -4.16 -13.46
N ASP A 49 -5.05 -3.56 -13.33
CA ASP A 49 -4.05 -3.44 -14.40
C ASP A 49 -2.64 -3.63 -13.84
N VAL A 50 -2.24 -4.90 -13.71
CA VAL A 50 -0.94 -5.30 -13.13
C VAL A 50 0.24 -4.76 -13.96
N GLY A 51 0.08 -4.68 -15.29
CA GLY A 51 1.13 -4.16 -16.18
C GLY A 51 1.41 -2.69 -15.90
N ARG A 52 0.34 -1.87 -15.90
CA ARG A 52 0.45 -0.44 -15.61
C ARG A 52 0.90 -0.15 -14.19
N PHE A 53 0.50 -0.97 -13.23
CA PHE A 53 1.02 -0.89 -11.86
C PHE A 53 2.54 -1.01 -11.84
N TRP A 54 3.09 -2.07 -12.44
CA TRP A 54 4.54 -2.29 -12.43
C TRP A 54 5.29 -1.26 -13.26
N GLU A 55 4.77 -0.83 -14.42
CA GLU A 55 5.35 0.30 -15.17
C GLU A 55 5.45 1.57 -14.31
N THR A 56 4.42 1.86 -13.52
CA THR A 56 4.38 3.01 -12.62
C THR A 56 5.42 2.87 -11.50
N VAL A 57 5.49 1.70 -10.85
CA VAL A 57 6.42 1.43 -9.75
C VAL A 57 7.88 1.48 -10.25
N LEU A 58 8.17 0.87 -11.40
CA LEU A 58 9.51 0.88 -11.99
C LEU A 58 9.97 2.31 -12.28
N ARG A 59 9.07 3.15 -12.82
CA ARG A 59 9.36 4.57 -13.04
C ARG A 59 9.49 5.37 -11.75
N ASP A 60 8.66 5.10 -10.75
CA ASP A 60 8.69 5.78 -9.45
C ASP A 60 10.02 5.56 -8.72
N LEU A 61 10.52 4.32 -8.78
CA LEU A 61 11.78 3.90 -8.18
C LEU A 61 13.03 4.20 -9.04
N ASP A 62 12.85 4.80 -10.23
CA ASP A 62 13.90 5.02 -11.25
C ASP A 62 14.72 3.74 -11.53
N ILE A 63 14.02 2.62 -11.69
CA ILE A 63 14.66 1.34 -12.04
C ILE A 63 15.00 1.37 -13.54
N ARG A 64 16.29 1.25 -13.84
CA ARG A 64 16.83 1.28 -15.21
C ARG A 64 17.28 -0.10 -15.65
N PHE A 65 16.61 -0.65 -16.65
CA PHE A 65 17.00 -1.89 -17.28
C PHE A 65 18.11 -1.65 -18.31
N TYR A 66 19.25 -2.31 -18.15
CA TYR A 66 20.36 -2.28 -19.11
C TYR A 66 20.17 -3.30 -20.25
N GLN A 67 19.38 -4.33 -19.99
CA GLN A 67 19.00 -5.39 -20.93
C GLN A 67 17.53 -5.74 -20.69
N PRO A 68 16.79 -6.19 -21.72
CA PRO A 68 15.43 -6.69 -21.57
C PRO A 68 15.34 -7.89 -20.63
#